data_AF-A0A8E0VHM2-F1
#
_entry.id   AF-A0A8E0VHM2-F1
#
_cell.length_a   1.000
_cell.length_b   1.000
_cell.length_c   1.000
_cell.angle_alpha   90.00
_cell.angle_beta   90.00
_cell.angle_gamma   90.00
#
_symmetry.space_group_name_H-M   'P 1'
#
loop_
_entity.id
_entity.type
_entity.pdbx_description
1 polymer ?
#
loop_
_entity_poly.entity_id
_entity_poly.type
_entity_poly.pdbx_seq_one_letter_code
_entity_poly.pdbx_strand_id
1 'polypeptide(L)'
;MLGELRNLQSGFIRKRLIEAHIYPNAIRSAFRAWIQVLIEQAGPPAPVLCNKDPLAFIELELLGKMFPEAKFIHMVRDGRAVTDSMIRRGIRMHTNLSTPEEIFHRWESITNSILDQCLKLTAKRCVTVPYEQLVLQPERTMRHILSFLDVPWDPVVLNHEKFVKKITILSRMEPSTEQVQYPIHLAGLTTWAGPRSILPKKFMKNIQKNSRLMQLLGYVKLTDPNDYGQTEPRLAQRTQELLRDPNFLRLLE
;
A
#
# COMPACT_ATOMS: atom_id res chain seq x y z
N MET A 1 -12.00 8.87 -11.18
CA MET A 1 -12.42 7.81 -12.11
C MET A 1 -13.19 6.65 -11.47
N LEU A 2 -12.59 5.80 -10.63
CA LEU A 2 -13.37 4.71 -10.01
C LEU A 2 -14.49 5.22 -9.07
N GLY A 3 -14.28 6.38 -8.42
CA GLY A 3 -15.36 7.07 -7.68
C GLY A 3 -16.50 7.58 -8.58
N GLU A 4 -16.22 7.95 -9.83
CA GLU A 4 -17.27 8.31 -10.81
C GLU A 4 -18.05 7.06 -11.21
N LEU A 5 -17.37 5.92 -11.38
CA LEU A 5 -18.04 4.64 -11.64
C LEU A 5 -19.01 4.26 -10.52
N ARG A 6 -18.62 4.46 -9.25
CA ARG A 6 -19.52 4.29 -8.09
C ARG A 6 -20.74 5.20 -8.20
N ASN A 7 -20.55 6.47 -8.54
CA ASN A 7 -21.64 7.44 -8.71
C ASN A 7 -22.59 7.05 -9.84
N LEU A 8 -22.08 6.60 -10.99
CA LEU A 8 -22.90 6.11 -12.12
C LEU A 8 -23.75 4.88 -11.74
N GLN A 9 -23.33 4.12 -10.73
CA GLN A 9 -23.99 2.90 -10.28
C GLN A 9 -24.82 3.08 -9.00
N SER A 10 -25.12 4.31 -8.58
CA SER A 10 -25.88 4.57 -7.35
C SER A 10 -26.98 5.63 -7.52
N GLY A 11 -27.94 5.60 -6.59
CA GLY A 11 -28.96 6.64 -6.43
C GLY A 11 -29.78 6.96 -7.67
N PHE A 12 -30.09 8.26 -7.84
CA PHE A 12 -30.87 8.79 -8.96
C PHE A 12 -30.18 8.59 -10.31
N ILE A 13 -28.86 8.73 -10.37
CA ILE A 13 -28.08 8.57 -11.61
C ILE A 13 -28.25 7.17 -12.17
N ARG A 14 -28.13 6.13 -11.33
CA ARG A 14 -28.37 4.74 -11.74
C ARG A 14 -29.77 4.55 -12.32
N LYS A 15 -30.81 5.09 -11.66
CA LYS A 15 -32.20 4.98 -12.14
C LYS A 15 -32.35 5.62 -13.52
N ARG A 16 -31.86 6.85 -13.68
CA ARG A 16 -31.90 7.58 -14.96
C ARG A 16 -31.18 6.85 -16.09
N LEU A 17 -30.01 6.25 -15.81
CA LEU A 17 -29.27 5.47 -16.80
C LEU A 17 -30.02 4.19 -17.19
N ILE A 18 -30.68 3.52 -16.24
CA ILE A 18 -31.51 2.36 -16.53
C ILE A 18 -32.70 2.73 -17.41
N GLU A 19 -33.39 3.85 -17.14
CA GLU A 19 -34.47 4.37 -18.01
C GLU A 19 -33.97 4.73 -19.42
N ALA A 20 -32.70 5.13 -19.54
CA ALA A 20 -32.03 5.36 -20.83
C ALA A 20 -31.42 4.08 -21.45
N HIS A 21 -31.75 2.89 -20.93
CA HIS A 21 -31.22 1.59 -21.36
C HIS A 21 -29.70 1.39 -21.24
N ILE A 22 -29.03 2.20 -20.40
CA ILE A 22 -27.61 2.07 -20.05
C ILE A 22 -27.48 1.34 -18.71
N TYR A 23 -27.48 0.00 -18.76
CA TYR A 23 -27.47 -0.83 -17.56
C TYR A 23 -26.09 -0.88 -16.87
N PRO A 24 -26.02 -1.13 -15.55
CA PRO A 24 -24.76 -1.20 -14.80
C PRO A 24 -23.72 -2.18 -15.37
N ASN A 25 -24.14 -3.28 -16.01
CA ASN A 25 -23.24 -4.23 -16.66
C ASN A 25 -22.49 -3.60 -17.85
N ALA A 26 -23.15 -2.79 -18.67
CA ALA A 26 -22.53 -2.13 -19.81
C ALA A 26 -21.47 -1.12 -19.33
N ILE A 27 -21.80 -0.33 -18.30
CA ILE A 27 -20.87 0.64 -17.70
C ILE A 27 -19.66 -0.08 -17.11
N ARG A 28 -19.85 -1.16 -16.34
CA ARG A 28 -18.74 -1.95 -15.80
C ARG A 28 -17.87 -2.56 -16.89
N SER A 29 -18.47 -3.04 -17.98
CA SER A 29 -17.72 -3.63 -19.10
C SER A 29 -16.85 -2.59 -19.80
N ALA A 30 -17.38 -1.37 -20.00
CA ALA A 30 -16.61 -0.27 -20.58
C ALA A 30 -15.42 0.13 -19.68
N PHE A 31 -15.65 0.29 -18.37
CA PHE A 31 -14.57 0.61 -17.42
C PHE A 31 -13.55 -0.53 -17.30
N ARG A 32 -14.00 -1.79 -17.30
CA ARG A 32 -13.11 -2.96 -17.30
C ARG A 32 -12.20 -2.95 -18.51
N ALA A 33 -12.76 -2.78 -19.71
CA ALA A 33 -11.98 -2.74 -20.96
C ALA A 33 -10.97 -1.59 -20.94
N TRP A 34 -11.39 -0.40 -20.51
CA TRP A 34 -10.51 0.75 -20.40
C TRP A 34 -9.36 0.53 -19.40
N ILE A 35 -9.63 0.03 -18.19
CA ILE A 35 -8.59 -0.30 -17.18
C ILE A 35 -7.65 -1.39 -17.73
N GLN A 36 -8.19 -2.42 -18.37
CA GLN A 36 -7.41 -3.52 -18.93
C GLN A 36 -6.40 -3.02 -19.96
N VAL A 37 -6.83 -2.16 -20.90
CA VAL A 37 -5.93 -1.54 -21.89
C VAL A 37 -4.83 -0.74 -21.20
N LEU A 38 -5.15 0.04 -20.16
CA LEU A 38 -4.12 0.78 -19.43
C LEU A 38 -3.07 -0.13 -18.79
N ILE A 39 -3.49 -1.25 -18.19
CA ILE A 39 -2.57 -2.20 -17.56
C ILE A 39 -1.69 -2.89 -18.61
N GLU A 40 -2.29 -3.35 -19.72
CA GLU A 40 -1.58 -4.01 -20.81
C GLU A 40 -0.57 -3.09 -21.50
N GLN A 41 -0.86 -1.78 -21.60
CA GLN A 41 0.00 -0.82 -22.27
C GLN A 41 1.01 -0.12 -21.33
N ALA A 42 0.90 -0.32 -20.01
CA ALA A 42 1.79 0.35 -19.05
C ALA A 42 3.19 -0.27 -18.94
N GLY A 43 3.41 -1.47 -19.49
CA GLY A 43 4.68 -2.18 -19.37
C GLY A 43 4.84 -3.30 -20.39
N PRO A 44 5.96 -4.05 -20.34
CA PRO A 44 6.17 -5.19 -21.22
C PRO A 44 5.14 -6.30 -20.96
N PRO A 45 4.84 -7.15 -21.97
CA PRO A 45 3.97 -8.30 -21.77
C PRO A 45 4.55 -9.24 -20.72
N ALA A 46 3.69 -9.80 -19.87
CA ALA A 46 4.05 -10.78 -18.85
C ALA A 46 2.93 -11.81 -18.70
N PRO A 47 3.23 -13.05 -18.27
CA PRO A 47 2.21 -14.08 -18.01
C PRO A 47 1.17 -13.65 -16.98
N VAL A 48 1.58 -12.79 -16.03
CA VAL A 48 0.72 -12.22 -14.99
C VAL A 48 0.92 -10.71 -15.01
N LEU A 49 -0.15 -9.97 -15.32
CA LEU A 49 -0.15 -8.51 -15.28
C LEU A 49 -0.45 -8.01 -13.87
N CYS A 50 0.17 -6.88 -13.49
CA CYS A 50 0.02 -6.27 -12.18
C CYS A 50 -0.23 -4.76 -12.30
N ASN A 51 -1.03 -4.21 -11.39
CA ASN A 51 -1.21 -2.78 -11.24
C ASN A 51 -1.06 -2.37 -9.77
N LYS A 52 -0.35 -1.26 -9.53
CA LYS A 52 -0.19 -0.65 -8.22
C LYS A 52 -0.66 0.80 -8.28
N ASP A 53 -1.85 1.02 -7.74
CA ASP A 53 -2.39 2.35 -7.42
C ASP A 53 -3.03 2.27 -6.02
N PRO A 54 -2.46 2.91 -4.98
CA PRO A 54 -2.98 2.84 -3.62
C PRO A 54 -4.44 3.30 -3.51
N LEU A 55 -4.85 4.29 -4.30
CA LEU A 55 -6.20 4.86 -4.20
C LEU A 55 -7.24 4.02 -4.96
N ALA A 56 -6.82 3.15 -5.88
CA ALA A 56 -7.73 2.22 -6.54
C ALA A 56 -8.42 1.28 -5.54
N PHE A 57 -7.75 0.95 -4.43
CA PHE A 57 -8.30 0.08 -3.37
C PHE A 57 -9.47 0.72 -2.59
N ILE A 58 -9.70 2.04 -2.70
CA ILE A 58 -10.92 2.67 -2.17
C ILE A 58 -12.17 2.01 -2.78
N GLU A 59 -12.05 1.49 -4.00
CA GLU A 59 -13.10 0.87 -4.81
C GLU A 59 -12.84 -0.64 -5.01
N LEU A 60 -12.16 -1.28 -4.05
CA LEU A 60 -11.73 -2.69 -4.11
C LEU A 60 -12.88 -3.67 -4.44
N GLU A 61 -14.06 -3.51 -3.83
CA GLU A 61 -15.21 -4.38 -4.12
C GLU A 61 -15.67 -4.26 -5.58
N LEU A 62 -15.62 -3.04 -6.14
CA LEU A 62 -16.01 -2.75 -7.51
C LEU A 62 -14.97 -3.29 -8.50
N LEU A 63 -13.68 -3.17 -8.19
CA LEU A 63 -12.60 -3.83 -8.93
C LEU A 63 -12.79 -5.34 -8.93
N GLY A 64 -13.14 -5.93 -7.79
CA GLY A 64 -13.40 -7.37 -7.68
C GLY A 64 -14.60 -7.86 -8.48
N LYS A 65 -15.60 -7.01 -8.72
CA LYS A 65 -16.74 -7.27 -9.63
C LYS A 65 -16.35 -7.15 -11.10
N MET A 66 -15.48 -6.20 -11.44
CA MET A 66 -15.02 -6.00 -12.83
C MET A 66 -14.01 -7.06 -13.26
N PHE A 67 -13.15 -7.52 -12.35
CA PHE A 67 -12.09 -8.49 -12.63
C PHE A 67 -12.25 -9.70 -11.70
N PRO A 68 -13.10 -10.69 -12.05
CA PRO A 68 -13.44 -11.80 -11.16
C PRO A 68 -12.26 -12.71 -10.81
N GLU A 69 -11.29 -12.84 -11.72
CA GLU A 69 -10.06 -13.64 -11.50
C GLU A 69 -8.92 -12.85 -10.86
N ALA A 70 -9.07 -11.53 -10.68
CA ALA A 70 -8.03 -10.72 -10.05
C ALA A 70 -7.92 -11.03 -8.55
N LYS A 71 -6.67 -11.06 -8.09
CA LYS A 71 -6.26 -11.15 -6.70
C LYS A 71 -5.69 -9.81 -6.24
N PHE A 72 -5.88 -9.47 -4.97
CA PHE A 72 -5.57 -8.16 -4.41
C PHE A 72 -4.67 -8.31 -3.18
N ILE A 73 -3.60 -7.52 -3.14
CA ILE A 73 -2.68 -7.45 -2.00
C ILE A 73 -2.88 -6.09 -1.33
N HIS A 74 -3.52 -6.08 -0.17
CA HIS A 74 -3.68 -4.89 0.64
C HIS A 74 -2.46 -4.72 1.56
N MET A 75 -1.57 -3.81 1.20
CA MET A 75 -0.47 -3.43 2.08
C MET A 75 -0.98 -2.58 3.23
N VAL A 76 -0.74 -3.02 4.46
CA VAL A 76 -1.03 -2.27 5.69
C VAL A 76 0.28 -1.92 6.37
N ARG A 77 0.37 -0.73 6.94
CA ARG A 77 1.53 -0.26 7.69
C ARG A 77 1.03 0.50 8.91
N ASP A 78 1.86 0.57 9.95
CA ASP A 78 1.59 1.39 11.13
C ASP A 78 1.18 2.81 10.72
N GLY A 79 -0.01 3.24 11.13
CA GLY A 79 -0.55 4.56 10.78
C GLY A 79 0.33 5.71 11.23
N ARG A 80 1.15 5.53 12.27
CA ARG A 80 2.14 6.52 12.72
C ARG A 80 3.25 6.67 11.70
N ALA A 81 3.79 5.56 11.21
CA ALA A 81 4.82 5.53 10.19
C ALA A 81 4.32 6.12 8.86
N VAL A 82 3.06 5.88 8.51
CA VAL A 82 2.42 6.47 7.33
C VAL A 82 2.29 7.98 7.49
N THR A 83 1.72 8.47 8.59
CA THR A 83 1.54 9.91 8.86
C THR A 83 2.88 10.66 8.86
N ASP A 84 3.86 10.13 9.59
CA ASP A 84 5.23 10.66 9.66
C ASP A 84 5.89 10.74 8.28
N SER A 85 5.80 9.65 7.50
CA SER A 85 6.34 9.61 6.13
C SER A 85 5.66 10.61 5.20
N MET A 86 4.35 10.82 5.32
CA MET A 86 3.62 11.73 4.44
C MET A 86 4.02 13.19 4.69
N ILE A 87 4.11 13.59 5.96
CA ILE A 87 4.43 14.97 6.31
C ILE A 87 5.89 15.28 5.97
N ARG A 88 6.86 14.44 6.38
CA ARG A 88 8.29 14.70 6.10
C ARG A 88 8.58 14.85 4.61
N ARG A 89 7.93 14.03 3.78
CA ARG A 89 8.16 14.01 2.33
C ARG A 89 7.22 14.94 1.56
N GLY A 90 6.39 15.72 2.25
CA GLY A 90 5.43 16.62 1.62
C GLY A 90 4.44 15.91 0.68
N ILE A 91 4.12 14.64 0.94
CA ILE A 91 3.20 13.86 0.11
C ILE A 91 1.77 14.31 0.41
N ARG A 92 1.15 15.01 -0.55
CA ARG A 92 -0.20 15.55 -0.40
C ARG A 92 -1.21 14.69 -1.15
N MET A 93 -2.28 14.30 -0.46
CA MET A 93 -3.45 13.64 -1.08
C MET A 93 -4.61 14.62 -1.38
N HIS A 94 -4.43 15.91 -1.12
CA HIS A 94 -5.35 17.02 -1.42
C HIS A 94 -4.61 18.36 -1.32
N THR A 95 -5.28 19.45 -1.69
CA THR A 95 -4.67 20.78 -1.87
C THR A 95 -4.28 21.49 -0.58
N ASN A 96 -4.90 21.14 0.55
CA ASN A 96 -4.71 21.86 1.83
C ASN A 96 -3.59 21.24 2.67
N LEU A 97 -2.96 22.08 3.51
CA LEU A 97 -2.08 21.60 4.56
C LEU A 97 -2.90 20.76 5.55
N SER A 98 -2.41 19.58 5.90
CA SER A 98 -3.08 18.67 6.82
C SER A 98 -2.26 18.50 8.09
N THR A 99 -2.94 18.56 9.22
CA THR A 99 -2.38 18.19 10.53
C THR A 99 -2.08 16.69 10.60
N PRO A 100 -1.17 16.24 11.49
CA PRO A 100 -0.94 14.82 11.74
C PRO A 100 -2.23 14.05 12.05
N GLU A 101 -3.14 14.66 12.81
CA GLU A 101 -4.46 14.16 13.16
C GLU A 101 -5.32 13.89 11.91
N GLU A 102 -5.43 14.85 11.01
CA GLU A 102 -6.23 14.71 9.78
C GLU A 102 -5.66 13.63 8.85
N ILE A 103 -4.33 13.57 8.70
CA ILE A 103 -3.66 12.55 7.89
C ILE A 103 -3.92 11.17 8.48
N PHE A 104 -3.77 11.02 9.80
CA PHE A 104 -3.99 9.75 10.48
C PHE A 104 -5.45 9.31 10.40
N HIS A 105 -6.41 10.20 10.65
CA HIS A 105 -7.83 9.85 10.54
C HIS A 105 -8.22 9.46 9.11
N ARG A 106 -7.62 10.10 8.10
CA ARG A 106 -7.80 9.70 6.71
C ARG A 106 -7.21 8.32 6.44
N TRP A 107 -5.99 8.05 6.89
CA TRP A 107 -5.39 6.72 6.81
C TRP A 107 -6.28 5.66 7.48
N GLU A 108 -6.79 5.96 8.67
CA GLU A 108 -7.64 5.07 9.46
C GLU A 108 -8.97 4.78 8.73
N SER A 109 -9.61 5.81 8.18
CA SER A 109 -10.85 5.67 7.41
C SER A 109 -10.66 4.83 6.15
N ILE A 110 -9.61 5.11 5.36
CA ILE A 110 -9.31 4.37 4.13
C ILE A 110 -8.95 2.92 4.45
N THR A 111 -8.07 2.70 5.42
CA THR A 111 -7.60 1.35 5.78
C THR A 111 -8.74 0.49 6.32
N ASN A 112 -9.60 1.02 7.20
CA ASN A 112 -10.82 0.31 7.64
C ASN A 112 -11.70 -0.07 6.45
N SER A 113 -11.97 0.87 5.55
CA SER A 113 -12.81 0.61 4.38
C SER A 113 -12.22 -0.47 3.47
N ILE A 114 -10.90 -0.49 3.27
CA ILE A 114 -10.24 -1.51 2.46
C ILE A 114 -10.28 -2.87 3.16
N LEU A 115 -10.06 -2.92 4.48
CA LEU A 115 -10.16 -4.18 5.25
C LEU A 115 -11.55 -4.79 5.12
N ASP A 116 -12.61 -4.00 5.28
CA ASP A 116 -13.99 -4.45 5.12
C ASP A 116 -14.25 -4.97 3.69
N GLN A 117 -13.77 -4.28 2.67
CA GLN A 117 -13.89 -4.72 1.28
C GLN A 117 -13.09 -5.99 0.99
N CYS A 118 -11.89 -6.11 1.57
CA CYS A 118 -11.03 -7.29 1.44
C CYS A 118 -11.72 -8.53 2.04
N LEU A 119 -12.37 -8.39 3.21
CA LEU A 119 -13.16 -9.46 3.82
C LEU A 119 -14.29 -9.94 2.91
N LYS A 120 -14.99 -9.01 2.24
CA LYS A 120 -16.08 -9.35 1.29
C LYS A 120 -15.59 -10.08 0.03
N LEU A 121 -14.36 -9.82 -0.43
CA LEU A 121 -13.77 -10.52 -1.59
C LEU A 121 -13.29 -11.94 -1.28
N THR A 122 -13.30 -12.34 -0.01
CA THR A 122 -12.78 -13.62 0.53
C THR A 122 -11.25 -13.72 0.53
N ALA A 123 -10.72 -14.56 1.43
CA ALA A 123 -9.28 -14.82 1.55
C ALA A 123 -8.64 -15.45 0.30
N LYS A 124 -9.44 -15.96 -0.65
CA LYS A 124 -8.94 -16.47 -1.96
C LYS A 124 -8.58 -15.35 -2.93
N ARG A 125 -9.15 -14.16 -2.75
CA ARG A 125 -8.99 -13.04 -3.68
C ARG A 125 -8.40 -11.80 -3.06
N CYS A 126 -8.38 -11.67 -1.74
CA CYS A 126 -7.72 -10.55 -1.08
C CYS A 126 -6.92 -11.02 0.14
N VAL A 127 -5.66 -10.58 0.23
CA VAL A 127 -4.78 -10.79 1.38
C VAL A 127 -4.30 -9.44 1.91
N THR A 128 -4.30 -9.28 3.23
CA THR A 128 -3.70 -8.12 3.89
C THR A 128 -2.29 -8.48 4.34
N VAL A 129 -1.30 -7.68 3.93
CA VAL A 129 0.11 -7.88 4.22
C VAL A 129 0.64 -6.71 5.05
N PRO A 130 1.05 -6.95 6.31
CA PRO A 130 1.75 -5.94 7.11
C PRO A 130 3.12 -5.65 6.50
N TYR A 131 3.40 -4.37 6.21
CA TYR A 131 4.67 -3.89 5.70
C TYR A 131 5.82 -4.30 6.61
N GLU A 132 5.63 -4.24 7.92
CA GLU A 132 6.67 -4.56 8.88
C GLU A 132 7.06 -6.03 8.80
N GLN A 133 6.10 -6.93 8.55
CA GLN A 133 6.40 -8.36 8.34
C GLN A 133 7.15 -8.60 7.02
N LEU A 134 6.76 -7.90 5.95
CA LEU A 134 7.48 -7.95 4.68
C LEU A 134 8.94 -7.51 4.83
N VAL A 135 9.18 -6.46 5.60
CA VAL A 135 10.54 -5.96 5.80
C VAL A 135 11.31 -6.86 6.76
N LEU A 136 10.73 -7.30 7.87
CA LEU A 136 11.43 -8.10 8.88
C LEU A 136 11.75 -9.52 8.39
N GLN A 137 10.83 -10.12 7.64
CA GLN A 137 10.92 -11.50 7.12
C GLN A 137 10.51 -11.55 5.64
N PRO A 138 11.34 -10.99 4.74
CA PRO A 138 11.00 -10.83 3.33
C PRO A 138 10.82 -12.16 2.61
N GLU A 139 11.67 -13.17 2.86
CA GLU A 139 11.54 -14.47 2.21
C GLU A 139 10.22 -15.15 2.58
N ARG A 140 9.94 -15.25 3.88
CA ARG A 140 8.70 -15.85 4.39
C ARG A 140 7.47 -15.14 3.84
N THR A 141 7.47 -13.81 3.85
CA THR A 141 6.34 -13.00 3.40
C THR A 141 6.14 -13.12 1.89
N MET A 142 7.21 -13.07 1.09
CA MET A 142 7.12 -13.21 -0.36
C MET A 142 6.70 -14.61 -0.80
N ARG A 143 7.14 -15.67 -0.10
CA ARG A 143 6.65 -17.04 -0.34
C ARG A 143 5.14 -17.13 -0.14
N HIS A 144 4.63 -16.53 0.94
CA HIS A 144 3.20 -16.48 1.21
C HIS A 144 2.44 -15.70 0.11
N ILE A 145 2.94 -14.53 -0.29
CA ILE A 145 2.34 -13.71 -1.34
C ILE A 145 2.30 -14.45 -2.69
N LEU A 146 3.43 -15.02 -3.12
CA LEU A 146 3.50 -15.71 -4.42
C LEU A 146 2.62 -16.97 -4.43
N SER A 147 2.59 -17.71 -3.31
CA SER A 147 1.64 -18.83 -3.15
C SER A 147 0.19 -18.36 -3.22
N PHE A 148 -0.17 -17.26 -2.57
CA PHE A 148 -1.51 -16.67 -2.69
C PHE A 148 -1.83 -16.28 -4.12
N LEU A 149 -0.87 -15.75 -4.87
CA LEU A 149 -1.03 -15.34 -6.27
C LEU A 149 -1.06 -16.51 -7.27
N ASP A 150 -0.77 -17.74 -6.86
CA ASP A 150 -0.49 -18.90 -7.74
C ASP A 150 0.70 -18.63 -8.69
N VAL A 151 1.73 -17.93 -8.21
CA VAL A 151 2.97 -17.66 -8.95
C VAL A 151 4.11 -18.49 -8.34
N PRO A 152 4.93 -19.19 -9.17
CA PRO A 152 6.08 -19.94 -8.67
C PRO A 152 7.07 -19.08 -7.89
N TRP A 153 7.69 -19.66 -6.86
CA TRP A 153 8.76 -19.00 -6.12
C TRP A 153 9.98 -18.75 -7.00
N ASP A 154 10.52 -17.54 -6.94
CA ASP A 154 11.81 -17.18 -7.52
C ASP A 154 12.57 -16.27 -6.55
N PRO A 155 13.82 -16.60 -6.15
CA PRO A 155 14.62 -15.77 -5.23
C PRO A 155 14.94 -14.36 -5.76
N VAL A 156 14.70 -14.09 -7.05
CA VAL A 156 14.81 -12.76 -7.66
C VAL A 156 14.00 -11.71 -6.89
N VAL A 157 12.87 -12.10 -6.28
CA VAL A 157 11.97 -11.18 -5.55
C VAL A 157 12.61 -10.58 -4.29
N LEU A 158 13.69 -11.17 -3.79
CA LEU A 158 14.46 -10.65 -2.63
C LEU A 158 15.61 -9.72 -3.04
N ASN A 159 15.79 -9.53 -4.35
CA ASN A 159 16.92 -8.80 -4.94
C ASN A 159 16.43 -7.77 -5.97
N HIS A 160 15.25 -7.16 -5.74
CA HIS A 160 14.59 -6.28 -6.71
C HIS A 160 15.51 -5.13 -7.17
N GLU A 161 16.39 -4.63 -6.29
CA GLU A 161 17.32 -3.55 -6.58
C GLU A 161 18.27 -3.86 -7.74
N LYS A 162 18.59 -5.14 -7.96
CA LYS A 162 19.50 -5.59 -9.04
C LYS A 162 18.82 -5.64 -10.41
N PHE A 163 17.49 -5.65 -10.44
CA PHE A 163 16.69 -5.89 -11.64
C PHE A 163 15.76 -4.74 -11.99
N VAL A 164 15.34 -3.92 -11.02
CA VAL A 164 14.29 -2.91 -11.21
C VAL A 164 14.57 -1.96 -12.37
N LYS A 165 15.84 -1.54 -12.56
CA LYS A 165 16.26 -0.68 -13.69
C LYS A 165 16.42 -1.41 -15.02
N LYS A 166 16.49 -2.75 -15.00
CA LYS A 166 16.63 -3.60 -16.20
C LYS A 166 15.27 -4.00 -16.76
N ILE A 167 14.27 -4.17 -15.88
CA ILE A 167 12.94 -4.70 -16.23
C ILE A 167 11.91 -3.60 -16.48
N THR A 168 12.10 -2.41 -15.91
CA THR A 168 11.15 -1.31 -16.06
C THR A 168 11.82 0.06 -15.86
N ILE A 169 11.09 1.12 -16.25
CA ILE A 169 11.47 2.50 -15.98
C ILE A 169 10.72 2.94 -14.72
N LEU A 170 11.46 3.20 -13.65
CA LEU A 170 10.89 3.84 -12.46
C LEU A 170 10.58 5.30 -12.76
N SER A 171 9.33 5.71 -12.50
CA SER A 171 8.92 7.11 -12.67
C SER A 171 9.68 8.02 -11.72
N ARG A 172 10.38 9.02 -12.24
CA ARG A 172 11.07 10.04 -11.43
C ARG A 172 10.11 10.93 -10.64
N MET A 173 8.81 10.93 -11.02
CA MET A 173 7.77 11.73 -10.39
C MET A 173 7.12 10.98 -9.21
N GLU A 174 7.35 9.68 -9.06
CA GLU A 174 6.82 8.93 -7.92
C GLU A 174 7.67 9.20 -6.67
N PRO A 175 7.06 9.62 -5.55
CA PRO A 175 7.81 9.95 -4.34
C PRO A 175 8.71 8.80 -3.87
N SER A 176 8.25 7.54 -4.05
CA SER A 176 8.90 6.33 -3.52
C SER A 176 10.04 5.80 -4.40
N THR A 177 10.33 6.45 -5.52
CA THR A 177 11.32 5.97 -6.50
C THR A 177 12.74 5.97 -5.95
N GLU A 178 13.10 6.94 -5.11
CA GLU A 178 14.44 6.97 -4.52
C GLU A 178 14.64 5.82 -3.52
N GLN A 179 13.61 5.49 -2.73
CA GLN A 179 13.67 4.42 -1.73
C GLN A 179 13.69 3.03 -2.38
N VAL A 180 12.82 2.77 -3.39
CA VAL A 180 12.66 1.43 -3.96
C VAL A 180 13.90 0.95 -4.73
N GLN A 181 14.83 1.85 -5.06
CA GLN A 181 16.11 1.48 -5.69
C GLN A 181 17.08 0.83 -4.71
N TYR A 182 16.89 1.02 -3.40
CA TYR A 182 17.67 0.33 -2.39
C TYR A 182 17.06 -1.03 -2.10
N PRO A 183 17.88 -1.99 -1.65
CA PRO A 183 17.36 -3.26 -1.21
C PRO A 183 16.46 -3.14 0.00
N ILE A 184 15.70 -4.20 0.29
CA ILE A 184 14.94 -4.30 1.54
C ILE A 184 15.87 -4.03 2.74
N HIS A 185 15.42 -3.17 3.66
CA HIS A 185 16.20 -2.69 4.79
C HIS A 185 15.28 -2.23 5.94
N LEU A 186 15.82 -2.10 7.16
CA LEU A 186 15.04 -1.76 8.36
C LEU A 186 14.86 -0.26 8.61
N ALA A 187 15.59 0.60 7.90
CA ALA A 187 15.66 2.03 8.22
C ALA A 187 14.30 2.75 8.24
N GLY A 188 13.32 2.27 7.46
CA GLY A 188 11.97 2.83 7.41
C GLY A 188 11.02 2.35 8.52
N LEU A 189 11.38 1.36 9.33
CA LEU A 189 10.45 0.78 10.31
C LEU A 189 10.10 1.75 11.44
N THR A 190 11.11 2.38 12.04
CA THR A 190 10.98 3.01 13.36
C THR A 190 11.16 4.53 13.35
N THR A 191 11.27 5.16 12.17
CA THR A 191 11.55 6.61 12.03
C THR A 191 10.55 7.49 12.79
N TRP A 192 9.28 7.08 12.81
CA TRP A 192 8.19 7.83 13.45
C TRP A 192 8.29 7.89 14.98
N ALA A 193 9.09 7.02 15.58
CA ALA A 193 9.30 6.93 17.02
C ALA A 193 10.71 7.38 17.43
N GLY A 194 11.57 7.72 16.45
CA GLY A 194 12.90 8.22 16.71
C GLY A 194 12.93 9.67 17.22
N PRO A 195 14.09 10.16 17.68
CA PRO A 195 14.25 11.55 18.15
C PRO A 195 13.91 12.61 17.10
N ARG A 196 14.02 12.25 15.82
CA ARG A 196 13.71 13.11 14.66
C ARG A 196 12.25 13.02 14.19
N SER A 197 11.39 12.33 14.95
CA SER A 197 9.97 12.28 14.63
C SER A 197 9.36 13.67 14.72
N ILE A 198 8.64 14.04 13.67
CA ILE A 198 7.85 15.27 13.58
C ILE A 198 6.49 15.15 14.27
N LEU A 199 6.11 13.94 14.72
CA LEU A 199 4.82 13.69 15.31
C LEU A 199 4.76 14.21 16.76
N PRO A 200 3.76 15.03 17.13
CA PRO A 200 3.63 15.48 18.51
C PRO A 200 3.45 14.30 19.48
N LYS A 201 4.14 14.33 20.63
CA LYS A 201 4.00 13.29 21.66
C LYS A 201 2.55 13.12 22.14
N LYS A 202 1.80 14.23 22.23
CA LYS A 202 0.37 14.20 22.59
C LYS A 202 -0.47 13.46 21.55
N PHE A 203 -0.20 13.70 20.26
CA PHE A 203 -0.83 12.98 19.15
C PHE A 203 -0.56 11.47 19.24
N MET A 204 0.71 11.07 19.42
CA MET A 204 1.08 9.65 19.53
C MET A 204 0.43 8.95 20.73
N LYS A 205 0.34 9.61 21.89
CA LYS A 205 -0.38 9.07 23.06
C LYS A 205 -1.88 8.92 22.81
N ASN A 206 -2.48 9.88 22.11
CA ASN A 206 -3.91 9.88 21.80
C ASN A 206 -4.30 8.70 20.90
N ILE A 207 -3.60 8.51 19.79
CA ILE A 207 -3.87 7.41 18.85
C ILE A 207 -3.64 6.04 19.49
N GLN A 208 -2.61 5.90 20.33
CA GLN A 208 -2.34 4.64 21.03
C GLN A 208 -3.51 4.26 21.97
N LYS A 209 -4.10 5.25 22.64
CA LYS A 209 -5.23 5.02 23.55
C LYS A 209 -6.55 4.79 22.80
N ASN A 210 -6.79 5.55 21.73
CA ASN A 210 -8.14 5.74 21.17
C ASN A 210 -8.37 5.10 19.79
N SER A 211 -7.33 4.76 19.03
CA SER A 211 -7.53 4.17 17.69
C SER A 211 -7.87 2.68 17.79
N ARG A 212 -9.11 2.32 17.47
CA ARG A 212 -9.56 0.93 17.43
C ARG A 212 -8.89 0.13 16.31
N LEU A 213 -8.63 0.77 15.17
CA LEU A 213 -7.95 0.11 14.06
C LEU A 213 -6.52 -0.27 14.42
N MET A 214 -5.79 0.63 15.09
CA MET A 214 -4.43 0.32 15.57
C MET A 214 -4.44 -0.86 16.56
N GLN A 215 -5.47 -1.01 17.39
CA GLN A 215 -5.61 -2.18 18.28
C GLN A 215 -5.87 -3.45 17.48
N LEU A 216 -6.78 -3.39 16.50
CA LEU A 216 -7.16 -4.51 15.63
C LEU A 216 -5.96 -5.03 14.84
N LEU A 217 -5.14 -4.11 14.32
CA LEU A 217 -3.92 -4.42 13.56
C LEU A 217 -2.72 -4.78 14.45
N GLY A 218 -2.87 -4.74 15.77
CA GLY A 218 -1.81 -5.10 16.72
C GLY A 218 -0.75 -4.03 16.99
N TYR A 219 -0.90 -2.81 16.46
CA TYR A 219 0.10 -1.74 16.58
C TYR A 219 0.08 -0.99 17.93
N VAL A 220 -0.98 -1.09 18.73
CA VAL A 220 -1.11 -0.35 20.02
C VAL A 220 -0.19 -0.86 21.13
N LYS A 221 0.15 -2.16 21.11
CA LYS A 221 1.02 -2.77 22.13
C LYS A 221 2.48 -2.31 22.03
N LEU A 222 2.85 -1.73 20.90
CA LEU A 222 4.19 -1.24 20.62
C LEU A 222 4.41 0.08 21.37
N THR A 223 4.90 -0.01 22.60
CA THR A 223 5.51 1.12 23.32
C THR A 223 6.93 1.39 22.84
N ASP A 224 7.57 0.37 22.25
CA ASP A 224 8.84 0.45 21.54
C ASP A 224 8.60 0.09 20.06
N PRO A 225 8.94 0.96 19.10
CA PRO A 225 8.88 0.65 17.67
C PRO A 225 9.79 -0.53 17.25
N ASN A 226 10.75 -0.96 18.08
CA ASN A 226 11.59 -2.14 17.81
C ASN A 226 10.84 -3.47 17.97
N ASP A 227 9.62 -3.45 18.52
CA ASP A 227 8.84 -4.67 18.82
C ASP A 227 7.92 -5.10 17.64
N TYR A 228 8.15 -4.60 16.42
CA TYR A 228 7.45 -5.10 15.23
C TYR A 228 7.70 -6.58 14.94
N GLY A 229 8.75 -7.16 15.52
CA GLY A 229 9.09 -8.58 15.45
C GLY A 229 10.58 -8.82 15.22
N GLN A 230 10.97 -10.10 15.21
CA GLN A 230 12.35 -10.49 14.99
C GLN A 230 12.77 -10.35 13.52
N THR A 231 13.91 -9.72 13.30
CA THR A 231 14.51 -9.56 11.97
C THR A 231 15.43 -10.72 11.61
N GLU A 232 15.52 -11.08 10.33
CA GLU A 232 16.60 -11.91 9.79
C GLU A 232 18.00 -11.29 10.03
N PRO A 233 18.98 -11.99 10.63
CA PRO A 233 20.28 -11.40 10.98
C PRO A 233 21.03 -10.72 9.82
N ARG A 234 20.95 -11.31 8.62
CA ARG A 234 21.58 -10.76 7.41
C ARG A 234 21.03 -9.38 7.03
N LEU A 235 19.75 -9.15 7.29
CA LEU A 235 19.08 -7.90 6.95
C LEU A 235 19.48 -6.76 7.89
N ALA A 236 19.69 -7.07 9.17
CA ALA A 236 20.22 -6.11 10.14
C ALA A 236 21.62 -5.65 9.74
N GLN A 237 22.52 -6.58 9.38
CA GLN A 237 23.85 -6.25 8.88
C GLN A 237 23.79 -5.39 7.62
N ARG A 238 23.01 -5.80 6.62
CA ARG A 238 22.82 -5.04 5.36
C ARG A 238 22.31 -3.63 5.62
N THR A 239 21.39 -3.46 6.57
CA THR A 239 20.88 -2.14 6.93
C THR A 239 21.96 -1.28 7.57
N GLN A 240 22.82 -1.84 8.43
CA GLN A 240 23.95 -1.09 9.01
C GLN A 240 24.95 -0.64 7.94
N GLU A 241 25.19 -1.46 6.92
CA GLU A 241 26.04 -1.09 5.78
C GLU A 241 25.43 0.06 4.99
N LEU A 242 24.13 0.03 4.70
CA LEU A 242 23.42 1.12 4.03
C LEU A 242 23.46 2.42 4.83
N LEU A 243 23.35 2.35 6.16
CA LEU A 243 23.43 3.54 7.02
C LEU A 243 24.81 4.21 7.03
N ARG A 244 25.84 3.59 6.42
CA ARG A 244 27.14 4.21 6.18
C ARG A 244 27.23 4.93 4.82
N ASP A 245 26.26 4.72 3.93
CA ASP A 245 26.18 5.40 2.64
C ASP A 245 25.54 6.80 2.80
N PRO A 246 26.28 7.89 2.53
CA PRO A 246 25.74 9.24 2.62
C PRO A 246 24.53 9.49 1.71
N ASN A 247 24.46 8.84 0.54
CA ASN A 247 23.33 9.00 -0.37
C ASN A 247 22.07 8.35 0.21
N PHE A 248 22.22 7.23 0.90
CA PHE A 248 21.12 6.57 1.58
C PHE A 248 20.62 7.39 2.77
N LEU A 249 21.54 7.96 3.57
CA LEU A 249 21.17 8.77 4.73
C LEU A 249 20.32 9.99 4.37
N ARG A 250 20.59 10.64 3.22
CA ARG A 250 19.78 11.75 2.71
C ARG A 250 18.33 11.37 2.43
N LEU A 251 18.03 10.09 2.19
CA LEU A 251 16.65 9.61 1.99
C LEU A 251 15.86 9.47 3.29
N LEU A 252 16.56 9.50 4.44
CA LEU A 252 15.96 9.36 5.76
C LEU A 252 15.76 10.72 6.46
N GLU A 253 16.30 11.80 5.88
CA GLU A 253 16.12 13.20 6.32
C GLU A 253 14.80 13.76 5.79
#